data_AF-A0A2N5YWT3-F1
#
_entry.id   AF-A0A2N5YWT3-F1
#
_cell.length_a   1.000
_cell.length_b   1.000
_cell.length_c   1.000
_cell.angle_alpha   90.00
_cell.angle_beta   90.00
_cell.angle_gamma   90.00
#
_symmetry.space_group_name_H-M   'P 1'
#
loop_
_entity.id
_entity.type
_entity.pdbx_description
1 polymer ?
#
loop_
_entity_poly.entity_id
_entity_poly.type
_entity_poly.pdbx_seq_one_letter_code
_entity_poly.pdbx_strand_id
1 'polypeptide(L)'
;MCIAQNIYVGTGVFIKQVSKVNISNSLYGNSGANIDNNGNINIGAGFYNNQSESLIVSTENTGEFSFNGNSGSQEIGGSYKTEFYNLRINNTADGVLFNQNADVINNLYMSNGALFLENSILDLGDLGQIVGESEINRIRVSDITSNTGQIRVSRVIDNTTINPGNIGLEIITSKNMGYTTISRTHKEQQGTGSFSGNFSVCITFEISPTNEVDSEIRFFYFEIELTEGTSIHL
;
A
#
# COMPACT_ATOMS: atom_id res chain seq x y z
N MET A 1 22.48 -6.13 -12.79
CA MET A 1 22.99 -4.84 -13.32
C MET A 1 22.86 -3.76 -12.26
N CYS A 2 23.78 -2.79 -12.18
CA CYS A 2 23.68 -1.64 -11.28
C CYS A 2 23.79 -0.35 -12.10
N ILE A 3 22.88 0.59 -11.88
CA ILE A 3 22.80 1.87 -12.57
C ILE A 3 22.74 2.97 -11.52
N ALA A 4 23.76 3.81 -11.47
CA ALA A 4 23.91 4.85 -10.45
C ALA A 4 23.18 6.17 -10.79
N GLN A 5 22.55 6.24 -11.96
CA GLN A 5 21.86 7.43 -12.46
C GLN A 5 20.34 7.20 -12.49
N ASN A 6 19.61 8.29 -12.71
CA ASN A 6 18.21 8.20 -13.09
C ASN A 6 18.07 7.39 -14.38
N ILE A 7 17.03 6.57 -14.44
CA ILE A 7 16.64 5.89 -15.66
C ILE A 7 15.36 6.52 -16.17
N TYR A 8 15.39 6.97 -17.43
CA TYR A 8 14.22 7.44 -18.13
C TYR A 8 13.88 6.39 -19.20
N VAL A 9 12.77 5.70 -19.00
CA VAL A 9 12.22 4.76 -19.97
C VAL A 9 11.15 5.51 -20.76
N GLY A 10 11.11 5.32 -22.07
CA GLY A 10 10.09 5.88 -22.96
C GLY A 10 9.91 4.94 -24.16
N THR A 11 9.32 5.45 -25.25
CA THR A 11 9.08 4.67 -26.47
C THR A 11 10.32 3.91 -26.93
N GLY A 12 10.20 2.58 -27.04
CA GLY A 12 11.26 1.69 -27.54
C GLY A 12 12.29 1.25 -26.49
N VAL A 13 12.19 1.73 -25.25
CA VAL A 13 13.02 1.26 -24.13
C VAL A 13 12.20 0.28 -23.27
N PHE A 14 12.72 -0.93 -23.10
CA PHE A 14 12.09 -1.98 -22.32
C PHE A 14 13.02 -2.41 -21.20
N ILE A 15 12.50 -2.50 -19.98
CA ILE A 15 13.16 -3.24 -18.90
C ILE A 15 12.55 -4.63 -18.90
N LYS A 16 13.30 -5.61 -19.43
CA LYS A 16 12.99 -7.04 -19.30
C LYS A 16 13.94 -7.65 -18.30
N GLN A 17 13.45 -7.97 -17.11
CA GLN A 17 14.31 -8.47 -16.04
C GLN A 17 13.84 -9.82 -15.52
N VAL A 18 14.75 -10.80 -15.50
CA VAL A 18 14.51 -12.15 -14.95
C VAL A 18 15.30 -12.45 -13.66
N SER A 19 16.18 -11.54 -13.24
CA SER A 19 17.00 -11.72 -12.03
C SER A 19 17.03 -10.47 -11.16
N LYS A 20 18.01 -9.56 -11.33
CA LYS A 20 18.08 -8.30 -10.58
C LYS A 20 18.62 -7.09 -11.36
N VAL A 21 17.90 -5.96 -11.28
CA VAL A 21 18.39 -4.60 -11.60
C VAL A 21 18.45 -3.80 -10.30
N ASN A 22 19.52 -3.03 -10.12
CA ASN A 22 19.61 -2.00 -9.09
C ASN A 22 19.70 -0.64 -9.76
N ILE A 23 18.82 0.27 -9.35
CA ILE A 23 18.79 1.67 -9.77
C ILE A 23 19.05 2.46 -8.49
N SER A 24 20.24 3.04 -8.34
CA SER A 24 20.62 3.76 -7.12
C SER A 24 19.85 5.07 -6.95
N ASN A 25 19.23 5.56 -8.02
CA ASN A 25 18.43 6.79 -8.02
C ASN A 25 17.00 6.46 -8.47
N SER A 26 16.37 7.34 -9.26
CA SER A 26 14.97 7.22 -9.64
C SER A 26 14.75 6.53 -10.99
N LEU A 27 13.62 5.83 -11.11
CA LEU A 27 13.09 5.29 -12.36
C LEU A 27 11.88 6.11 -12.81
N TYR A 28 11.97 6.71 -13.99
CA TYR A 28 10.90 7.47 -14.63
C TYR A 28 10.41 6.70 -15.84
N GLY A 29 9.16 6.24 -15.81
CA GLY A 29 8.50 5.70 -17.00
C GLY A 29 7.65 6.78 -17.65
N ASN A 30 8.11 7.25 -18.81
CA ASN A 30 7.42 8.24 -19.64
C ASN A 30 6.62 7.55 -20.75
N SER A 31 5.89 8.32 -21.56
CA SER A 31 5.05 7.79 -22.63
C SER A 31 5.73 6.71 -23.49
N GLY A 32 5.04 5.58 -23.65
CA GLY A 32 5.48 4.45 -24.46
C GLY A 32 6.51 3.54 -23.77
N ALA A 33 6.84 3.77 -22.49
CA ALA A 33 7.67 2.87 -21.70
C ALA A 33 6.91 1.61 -21.31
N ASN A 34 7.62 0.48 -21.28
CA ASN A 34 7.05 -0.80 -20.87
C ASN A 34 8.04 -1.52 -19.94
N ILE A 35 7.55 -2.01 -18.80
CA ILE A 35 8.32 -2.81 -17.86
C ILE A 35 7.72 -4.22 -17.79
N ASP A 36 8.59 -5.20 -18.06
CA ASP A 36 8.34 -6.64 -17.98
C ASP A 36 9.28 -7.18 -16.91
N ASN A 37 8.76 -7.25 -15.68
CA ASN A 37 9.53 -7.61 -14.49
C ASN A 37 9.13 -9.01 -14.01
N ASN A 38 10.04 -9.95 -14.23
CA ASN A 38 10.01 -11.32 -13.71
C ASN A 38 11.16 -11.59 -12.72
N GLY A 39 11.80 -10.53 -12.22
CA GLY A 39 12.89 -10.59 -11.26
C GLY A 39 12.71 -9.54 -10.18
N ASN A 40 13.80 -8.86 -9.80
CA ASN A 40 13.80 -7.82 -8.79
C ASN A 40 14.31 -6.50 -9.40
N ILE A 41 13.51 -5.44 -9.28
CA ILE A 41 13.92 -4.08 -9.57
C ILE A 41 14.09 -3.35 -8.23
N ASN A 42 15.32 -2.99 -7.91
CA ASN A 42 15.64 -2.26 -6.68
C ASN A 42 15.75 -0.77 -7.01
N ILE A 43 15.02 0.05 -6.28
CA ILE A 43 14.96 1.50 -6.43
C ILE A 43 15.61 2.13 -5.20
N GLY A 44 16.54 3.06 -5.42
CA GLY A 44 17.27 3.77 -4.38
C GLY A 44 16.70 5.16 -4.06
N ALA A 45 15.98 5.79 -4.98
CA ALA A 45 15.28 7.05 -4.76
C ALA A 45 13.78 6.94 -5.07
N GLY A 46 13.32 7.29 -6.27
CA GLY A 46 11.89 7.28 -6.60
C GLY A 46 11.50 6.37 -7.77
N PHE A 47 10.21 6.07 -7.87
CA PHE A 47 9.58 5.46 -9.02
C PHE A 47 8.41 6.33 -9.48
N TYR A 48 8.44 6.76 -10.74
CA TYR A 48 7.47 7.70 -11.28
C TYR A 48 6.83 7.14 -12.55
N ASN A 49 5.53 6.86 -12.47
CA ASN A 49 4.73 6.53 -13.64
C ASN A 49 4.13 7.80 -14.25
N ASN A 50 4.83 8.37 -15.23
CA ASN A 50 4.45 9.58 -15.94
C ASN A 50 3.66 9.29 -17.23
N GLN A 51 3.04 8.12 -17.33
CA GLN A 51 2.17 7.76 -18.43
C GLN A 51 0.70 8.06 -18.10
N SER A 52 -0.18 7.67 -19.02
CA SER A 52 -1.63 7.63 -18.84
C SER A 52 -2.16 6.22 -18.58
N GLU A 53 -1.27 5.24 -18.39
CA GLU A 53 -1.57 3.83 -18.14
C GLU A 53 -0.50 3.21 -17.22
N SER A 54 -0.72 1.98 -16.73
CA SER A 54 0.28 1.29 -15.91
C SER A 54 1.53 0.97 -16.73
N LEU A 55 2.72 1.24 -16.17
CA LEU A 55 4.00 0.88 -16.79
C LEU A 55 4.24 -0.63 -16.90
N ILE A 56 3.53 -1.40 -16.08
CA ILE A 56 3.67 -2.84 -15.96
C ILE A 56 2.56 -3.44 -16.82
N VAL A 57 2.95 -4.00 -17.96
CA VAL A 57 2.06 -4.24 -19.11
C VAL A 57 1.53 -5.67 -19.17
N SER A 58 2.10 -6.57 -18.36
CA SER A 58 1.75 -7.98 -18.36
C SER A 58 1.28 -8.43 -16.98
N THR A 59 0.13 -9.07 -16.93
CA THR A 59 -0.40 -9.76 -15.76
C THR A 59 0.40 -11.01 -15.40
N GLU A 60 1.27 -11.49 -16.30
CA GLU A 60 2.21 -12.58 -16.03
C GLU A 60 3.49 -12.12 -15.32
N ASN A 61 3.70 -10.80 -15.16
CA ASN A 61 4.87 -10.27 -14.47
C ASN A 61 4.81 -10.61 -12.98
N THR A 62 5.59 -11.57 -12.53
CA THR A 62 5.60 -11.97 -11.11
C THR A 62 6.72 -11.32 -10.29
N GLY A 63 7.42 -10.34 -10.87
CA GLY A 63 8.58 -9.71 -10.26
C GLY A 63 8.25 -8.79 -9.10
N GLU A 64 9.30 -8.40 -8.39
CA GLU A 64 9.25 -7.49 -7.24
C GLU A 64 9.86 -6.14 -7.58
N PHE A 65 9.20 -5.07 -7.13
CA PHE A 65 9.81 -3.76 -6.95
C PHE A 65 10.19 -3.60 -5.48
N SER A 66 11.46 -3.33 -5.20
CA SER A 66 11.97 -3.12 -3.84
C SER A 66 12.51 -1.71 -3.69
N PHE A 67 11.94 -0.95 -2.75
CA PHE A 67 12.44 0.36 -2.34
C PHE A 67 13.40 0.14 -1.18
N ASN A 68 14.69 0.26 -1.46
CA ASN A 68 15.78 -0.13 -0.55
C ASN A 68 16.89 0.93 -0.45
N GLY A 69 16.55 2.18 -0.74
CA GLY A 69 17.39 3.32 -0.49
C GLY A 69 17.75 3.44 1.00
N ASN A 70 18.93 3.98 1.25
CA ASN A 70 19.49 4.15 2.60
C ASN A 70 19.72 5.61 2.97
N SER A 71 19.27 6.55 2.13
CA SER A 71 19.40 7.98 2.34
C SER A 71 18.09 8.68 2.00
N GLY A 72 17.47 9.27 3.01
CA GLY A 72 16.22 10.01 2.85
C GLY A 72 15.02 9.12 2.54
N SER A 73 13.90 9.79 2.29
CA SER A 73 12.68 9.14 1.89
C SER A 73 12.69 8.79 0.41
N GLN A 74 11.97 7.73 0.07
CA GLN A 74 11.73 7.31 -1.30
C GLN A 74 10.29 7.58 -1.72
N GLU A 75 10.02 7.57 -3.01
CA GLU A 75 8.70 7.97 -3.53
C GLU A 75 8.18 6.98 -4.56
N ILE A 76 6.89 6.68 -4.48
CA ILE A 76 6.07 6.17 -5.57
C ILE A 76 5.14 7.30 -5.99
N GLY A 77 5.26 7.73 -7.24
CA GLY A 77 4.51 8.87 -7.75
C GLY A 77 4.32 8.83 -9.25
N GLY A 78 4.10 10.00 -9.83
CA GLY A 78 3.81 10.20 -11.25
C GLY A 78 2.34 10.53 -11.53
N SER A 79 2.00 10.65 -12.81
CA SER A 79 0.67 11.05 -13.27
C SER A 79 -0.37 9.92 -13.28
N TYR A 80 0.05 8.66 -13.21
CA TYR A 80 -0.86 7.52 -13.24
C TYR A 80 -0.47 6.47 -12.20
N LYS A 81 -1.46 5.75 -11.67
CA LYS A 81 -1.21 4.68 -10.69
C LYS A 81 -0.39 3.54 -11.30
N THR A 82 0.35 2.82 -10.46
CA THR A 82 1.10 1.64 -10.91
C THR A 82 0.52 0.40 -10.25
N GLU A 83 0.38 -0.65 -11.05
CA GLU A 83 -0.05 -1.97 -10.59
C GLU A 83 1.18 -2.85 -10.40
N PHE A 84 1.62 -2.98 -9.15
CA PHE A 84 2.74 -3.84 -8.79
C PHE A 84 2.26 -5.27 -8.56
N TYR A 85 3.02 -6.26 -9.02
CA TYR A 85 2.74 -7.64 -8.62
C TYR A 85 3.22 -7.90 -7.18
N ASN A 86 4.53 -7.79 -6.95
CA ASN A 86 5.11 -7.71 -5.60
C ASN A 86 5.73 -6.33 -5.37
N LEU A 87 5.48 -5.76 -4.19
CA LEU A 87 6.09 -4.53 -3.72
C LEU A 87 6.76 -4.78 -2.38
N ARG A 88 8.02 -4.37 -2.23
CA ARG A 88 8.77 -4.46 -0.98
C ARG A 88 9.20 -3.09 -0.50
N ILE A 89 8.82 -2.77 0.73
CA ILE A 89 9.28 -1.62 1.49
C ILE A 89 10.44 -2.11 2.36
N ASN A 90 11.64 -1.64 2.03
CA ASN A 90 12.88 -1.99 2.70
C ASN A 90 13.79 -0.75 2.85
N ASN A 91 13.18 0.42 3.03
CA ASN A 91 13.87 1.68 3.23
C ASN A 91 14.10 1.86 4.74
N THR A 92 15.34 1.73 5.17
CA THR A 92 15.72 1.87 6.59
C THR A 92 15.94 3.33 7.02
N ALA A 93 15.77 4.28 6.10
CA ALA A 93 15.92 5.71 6.36
C ALA A 93 14.56 6.31 6.73
N ASP A 94 13.99 7.15 5.87
CA ASP A 94 12.77 7.89 6.17
C ASP A 94 11.51 7.24 5.58
N GLY A 95 11.59 5.99 5.09
CA GLY A 95 10.47 5.24 4.52
C GLY A 95 10.16 5.55 3.05
N VAL A 96 8.96 5.14 2.61
CA VAL A 96 8.48 5.31 1.23
C VAL A 96 7.17 6.09 1.24
N LEU A 97 7.05 7.15 0.45
CA LEU A 97 5.84 7.94 0.28
C LEU A 97 5.08 7.52 -0.98
N PHE A 98 3.78 7.32 -0.85
CA PHE A 98 2.84 7.21 -1.96
C PHE A 98 2.22 8.58 -2.20
N ASN A 99 2.72 9.27 -3.22
CA ASN A 99 2.14 10.51 -3.73
C ASN A 99 1.20 10.26 -4.93
N GLN A 100 0.84 9.00 -5.14
CA GLN A 100 -0.09 8.53 -6.15
C GLN A 100 -0.71 7.22 -5.66
N ASN A 101 -1.93 6.92 -6.11
CA ASN A 101 -2.55 5.62 -5.88
C ASN A 101 -1.67 4.50 -6.45
N ALA A 102 -1.74 3.31 -5.87
CA ALA A 102 -1.07 2.13 -6.40
C ALA A 102 -1.88 0.89 -6.09
N ASP A 103 -1.71 -0.12 -6.94
CA ASP A 103 -2.31 -1.43 -6.73
C ASP A 103 -1.18 -2.44 -6.43
N VAL A 104 -1.43 -3.42 -5.56
CA VAL A 104 -0.53 -4.55 -5.30
C VAL A 104 -1.30 -5.85 -5.45
N ILE A 105 -0.98 -6.61 -6.49
CA ILE A 105 -1.75 -7.81 -6.87
C ILE A 105 -1.45 -9.00 -5.95
N ASN A 106 -0.20 -9.17 -5.50
CA ASN A 106 0.20 -10.36 -4.75
C ASN A 106 0.65 -10.02 -3.33
N ASN A 107 1.87 -9.51 -3.13
CA ASN A 107 2.38 -9.23 -1.78
C ASN A 107 2.95 -7.81 -1.69
N LEU A 108 2.49 -7.09 -0.66
CA LEU A 108 3.20 -5.95 -0.10
C LEU A 108 4.04 -6.42 1.10
N TYR A 109 5.36 -6.48 0.93
CA TYR A 109 6.29 -6.83 1.99
C TYR A 109 6.75 -5.60 2.77
N MET A 110 6.39 -5.52 4.04
CA MET A 110 6.89 -4.54 5.00
C MET A 110 8.13 -5.11 5.70
N SER A 111 9.30 -5.00 5.04
CA SER A 111 10.54 -5.62 5.54
C SER A 111 11.31 -4.70 6.48
N ASN A 112 11.46 -3.43 6.10
CA ASN A 112 12.07 -2.39 6.92
C ASN A 112 11.49 -1.03 6.52
N GLY A 113 11.14 -0.24 7.54
CA GLY A 113 10.65 1.13 7.38
C GLY A 113 9.15 1.24 7.20
N ALA A 114 8.68 2.47 7.14
CA ALA A 114 7.27 2.80 6.98
C ALA A 114 6.88 3.02 5.51
N LEU A 115 5.62 2.73 5.21
CA LEU A 115 4.94 3.15 3.99
C LEU A 115 3.97 4.26 4.34
N PHE A 116 4.10 5.41 3.69
CA PHE A 116 3.31 6.60 3.92
C PHE A 116 2.30 6.79 2.79
N LEU A 117 1.01 6.74 3.09
CA LEU A 117 -0.05 6.75 2.08
C LEU A 117 -0.46 8.15 1.59
N GLU A 118 0.09 9.24 2.12
CA GLU A 118 -0.10 10.66 1.71
C GLU A 118 -1.24 10.99 0.71
N ASN A 119 -2.49 10.92 1.19
CA ASN A 119 -3.73 11.18 0.45
C ASN A 119 -4.01 10.24 -0.73
N SER A 120 -3.38 9.07 -0.72
CA SER A 120 -3.44 8.03 -1.73
C SER A 120 -4.12 6.76 -1.21
N ILE A 121 -4.53 5.93 -2.17
CA ILE A 121 -5.11 4.61 -1.96
C ILE A 121 -4.10 3.55 -2.42
N LEU A 122 -3.81 2.62 -1.52
CA LEU A 122 -3.21 1.32 -1.83
C LEU A 122 -4.34 0.29 -2.02
N ASP A 123 -4.52 -0.22 -3.23
CA ASP A 123 -5.52 -1.25 -3.53
C ASP A 123 -4.86 -2.64 -3.59
N LEU A 124 -5.31 -3.56 -2.74
CA LEU A 124 -4.85 -4.95 -2.70
C LEU A 124 -5.71 -5.88 -3.57
N GLY A 125 -6.71 -5.35 -4.29
CA GLY A 125 -7.54 -6.13 -5.20
C GLY A 125 -8.18 -7.35 -4.51
N ASP A 126 -8.23 -8.48 -5.20
CA ASP A 126 -8.80 -9.77 -4.78
C ASP A 126 -7.76 -10.80 -4.28
N LEU A 127 -6.48 -10.57 -4.54
CA LEU A 127 -5.39 -11.49 -4.20
C LEU A 127 -4.34 -10.88 -3.27
N GLY A 128 -4.16 -9.56 -3.32
CA GLY A 128 -3.09 -8.84 -2.63
C GLY A 128 -3.17 -8.97 -1.11
N GLN A 129 -2.02 -9.08 -0.46
CA GLN A 129 -1.91 -9.13 0.99
C GLN A 129 -0.69 -8.38 1.51
N ILE A 130 -0.80 -7.89 2.75
CA ILE A 130 0.31 -7.30 3.49
C ILE A 130 1.05 -8.42 4.23
N VAL A 131 2.38 -8.40 4.16
CA VAL A 131 3.26 -9.37 4.83
C VAL A 131 4.33 -8.62 5.62
N GLY A 132 4.39 -8.87 6.94
CA GLY A 132 5.43 -8.34 7.81
C GLY A 132 5.14 -6.95 8.40
N GLU A 133 3.91 -6.45 8.31
CA GLU A 133 3.54 -5.23 9.04
C GLU A 133 3.68 -5.48 10.56
N SER A 134 4.26 -4.53 11.27
CA SER A 134 4.56 -4.62 12.71
C SER A 134 4.65 -3.21 13.29
N GLU A 135 4.72 -3.06 14.62
CA GLU A 135 4.90 -1.78 15.34
C GLU A 135 5.95 -0.83 14.70
N ILE A 136 7.03 -1.38 14.14
CA ILE A 136 8.14 -0.62 13.53
C ILE A 136 8.04 -0.48 12.00
N ASN A 137 7.47 -1.48 11.32
CA ASN A 137 7.32 -1.50 9.86
C ASN A 137 5.84 -1.32 9.53
N ARG A 138 5.37 -0.08 9.50
CA ARG A 138 3.93 0.24 9.41
C ARG A 138 3.54 0.96 8.14
N ILE A 139 2.29 0.73 7.73
CA ILE A 139 1.60 1.55 6.74
C ILE A 139 0.82 2.60 7.51
N ARG A 140 1.05 3.89 7.24
CA ARG A 140 0.41 5.02 7.92
C ARG A 140 0.43 6.27 7.05
N VAL A 141 0.05 7.41 7.61
CA VAL A 141 0.36 8.74 7.05
C VAL A 141 1.46 9.41 7.87
N SER A 142 2.20 10.35 7.27
CA SER A 142 3.23 11.10 7.98
C SER A 142 2.64 12.04 9.04
N ASP A 143 1.48 12.64 8.72
CA ASP A 143 0.71 13.52 9.59
C ASP A 143 -0.76 13.08 9.60
N ILE A 144 -1.19 12.50 10.72
CA ILE A 144 -2.55 11.98 10.95
C ILE A 144 -3.63 13.07 11.01
N THR A 145 -3.23 14.34 11.17
CA THR A 145 -4.15 15.48 11.28
C THR A 145 -4.45 16.12 9.92
N SER A 146 -3.44 16.21 9.06
CA SER A 146 -3.54 16.89 7.77
C SER A 146 -3.72 15.94 6.59
N ASN A 147 -3.18 14.73 6.67
CA ASN A 147 -3.24 13.75 5.60
C ASN A 147 -4.21 12.61 5.91
N THR A 148 -4.69 11.99 4.83
CA THR A 148 -5.44 10.73 4.89
C THR A 148 -4.68 9.66 4.11
N GLY A 149 -5.04 8.40 4.27
CA GLY A 149 -4.50 7.32 3.46
C GLY A 149 -5.39 6.12 3.58
N GLN A 150 -5.56 5.34 2.53
CA GLN A 150 -6.46 4.19 2.56
C GLN A 150 -5.79 2.95 2.00
N ILE A 151 -5.95 1.84 2.72
CA ILE A 151 -5.74 0.50 2.17
C ILE A 151 -7.11 -0.06 1.81
N ARG A 152 -7.27 -0.55 0.58
CA ARG A 152 -8.50 -1.20 0.13
C ARG A 152 -8.22 -2.66 -0.19
N VAL A 153 -9.18 -3.53 0.12
CA VAL A 153 -9.18 -4.93 -0.25
C VAL A 153 -10.60 -5.31 -0.67
N SER A 154 -10.73 -6.17 -1.68
CA SER A 154 -12.03 -6.68 -2.12
C SER A 154 -12.02 -8.20 -2.12
N ARG A 155 -13.02 -8.86 -1.54
CA ARG A 155 -13.07 -10.33 -1.50
C ARG A 155 -14.49 -10.82 -1.69
N VAL A 156 -14.64 -12.00 -2.28
CA VAL A 156 -15.86 -12.78 -2.11
C VAL A 156 -15.80 -13.43 -0.73
N ILE A 157 -16.78 -13.12 0.13
CA ILE A 157 -16.87 -13.66 1.48
C ILE A 157 -18.15 -14.47 1.60
N ASP A 158 -18.00 -15.78 1.74
CA ASP A 158 -19.12 -16.71 1.86
C ASP A 158 -18.84 -17.77 2.91
N ASN A 159 -19.58 -17.72 4.03
CA ASN A 159 -19.59 -18.72 5.09
C ASN A 159 -18.16 -19.14 5.52
N THR A 160 -17.37 -18.17 5.97
CA THR A 160 -15.94 -18.36 6.26
C THR A 160 -15.47 -17.49 7.43
N THR A 161 -14.30 -17.86 7.97
CA THR A 161 -13.42 -16.97 8.72
C THR A 161 -12.31 -16.49 7.79
N ILE A 162 -12.08 -15.18 7.68
CA ILE A 162 -11.08 -14.62 6.77
C ILE A 162 -10.44 -13.35 7.35
N ASN A 163 -9.14 -13.16 7.10
CA ASN A 163 -8.41 -11.90 7.32
C ASN A 163 -8.06 -11.28 5.95
N PRO A 164 -8.94 -10.46 5.36
CA PRO A 164 -8.80 -10.01 3.98
C PRO A 164 -7.55 -9.14 3.79
N GLY A 165 -6.56 -9.66 3.05
CA GLY A 165 -5.34 -8.93 2.72
C GLY A 165 -4.45 -8.57 3.92
N ASN A 166 -4.69 -9.15 5.10
CA ASN A 166 -3.99 -8.83 6.35
C ASN A 166 -4.06 -7.36 6.76
N ILE A 167 -5.17 -6.67 6.50
CA ILE A 167 -5.31 -5.22 6.78
C ILE A 167 -5.64 -4.90 8.26
N GLY A 168 -5.52 -5.85 9.18
CA GLY A 168 -5.83 -5.65 10.60
C GLY A 168 -7.28 -5.94 10.98
N LEU A 169 -7.97 -6.80 10.22
CA LEU A 169 -9.36 -7.17 10.48
C LEU A 169 -9.63 -8.63 10.10
N GLU A 170 -10.35 -9.37 10.96
CA GLU A 170 -10.89 -10.70 10.67
C GLU A 170 -12.42 -10.65 10.66
N ILE A 171 -13.02 -11.26 9.63
CA ILE A 171 -14.46 -11.43 9.46
C ILE A 171 -14.79 -12.91 9.69
N ILE A 172 -15.80 -13.15 10.53
CA ILE A 172 -16.35 -14.47 10.79
C ILE A 172 -17.84 -14.41 10.47
N THR A 173 -18.25 -15.14 9.44
CA THR A 173 -19.63 -15.18 9.01
C THR A 173 -20.07 -16.59 8.65
N SER A 174 -21.33 -16.90 8.94
CA SER A 174 -22.00 -18.12 8.47
C SER A 174 -22.86 -17.89 7.22
N LYS A 175 -22.76 -16.69 6.62
CA LYS A 175 -23.61 -16.20 5.54
C LYS A 175 -22.77 -15.71 4.36
N ASN A 176 -23.42 -15.59 3.21
CA ASN A 176 -22.82 -15.07 1.99
C ASN A 176 -22.94 -13.54 1.96
N MET A 177 -21.83 -12.83 2.18
CA MET A 177 -21.72 -11.37 2.06
C MET A 177 -21.55 -10.90 0.61
N GLY A 178 -21.29 -11.83 -0.31
CA GLY A 178 -21.01 -11.57 -1.72
C GLY A 178 -19.64 -10.91 -1.91
N TYR A 179 -19.51 -10.13 -2.99
CA TYR A 179 -18.35 -9.28 -3.19
C TYR A 179 -18.36 -8.17 -2.15
N THR A 180 -17.34 -8.13 -1.31
CA THR A 180 -17.24 -7.22 -0.16
C THR A 180 -15.98 -6.39 -0.31
N THR A 181 -16.15 -5.07 -0.37
CA THR A 181 -15.04 -4.13 -0.30
C THR A 181 -14.81 -3.74 1.14
N ILE A 182 -13.56 -3.78 1.58
CA ILE A 182 -13.16 -3.39 2.93
C ILE A 182 -12.06 -2.34 2.79
N SER A 183 -12.13 -1.28 3.58
CA SER A 183 -11.08 -0.29 3.64
C SER A 183 -10.58 -0.07 5.06
N ARG A 184 -9.27 0.15 5.19
CA ARG A 184 -8.58 0.62 6.40
C ARG A 184 -8.07 2.02 6.11
N THR A 185 -8.62 3.03 6.78
CA THR A 185 -8.24 4.43 6.58
C THR A 185 -7.34 4.90 7.72
N HIS A 186 -6.27 5.63 7.37
CA HIS A 186 -5.31 6.24 8.27
C HIS A 186 -5.60 7.74 8.42
N LYS A 187 -6.47 8.08 9.36
CA LYS A 187 -6.78 9.47 9.73
C LYS A 187 -7.43 9.51 11.10
N GLU A 188 -7.02 10.46 11.92
CA GLU A 188 -7.68 10.72 13.20
C GLU A 188 -9.07 11.37 12.96
N GLN A 189 -10.10 10.84 13.61
CA GLN A 189 -11.44 11.42 13.56
C GLN A 189 -11.73 12.18 14.84
N GLN A 190 -12.10 13.45 14.70
CA GLN A 190 -12.55 14.28 15.81
C GLN A 190 -14.03 14.04 16.10
N GLY A 191 -14.38 13.89 17.38
CA GLY A 191 -15.76 13.84 17.81
C GLY A 191 -16.52 15.14 17.51
N THR A 192 -17.85 15.08 17.60
CA THR A 192 -18.71 16.26 17.36
C THR A 192 -19.45 16.67 18.64
N GLY A 193 -19.93 17.92 18.70
CA GLY A 193 -20.72 18.42 19.83
C GLY A 193 -19.93 18.42 21.14
N SER A 194 -20.49 17.85 22.20
CA SER A 194 -19.83 17.74 23.52
C SER A 194 -18.56 16.87 23.50
N PHE A 195 -18.30 16.13 22.41
CA PHE A 195 -17.13 15.28 22.23
C PHE A 195 -16.10 15.89 21.27
N SER A 196 -16.18 17.18 20.95
CA SER A 196 -15.21 17.83 20.04
C SER A 196 -13.78 17.87 20.57
N GLY A 197 -13.56 17.56 21.85
CA GLY A 197 -12.22 17.37 22.42
C GLY A 197 -11.67 15.95 22.29
N ASN A 198 -12.48 15.01 21.82
CA ASN A 198 -12.13 13.59 21.75
C ASN A 198 -11.72 13.23 20.32
N PHE A 199 -10.75 12.33 20.22
CA PHE A 199 -10.23 11.84 18.95
C PHE A 199 -10.25 10.32 18.90
N SER A 200 -10.41 9.75 17.70
CA SER A 200 -10.35 8.31 17.49
C SER A 200 -8.92 7.78 17.54
N VAL A 201 -8.78 6.47 17.64
CA VAL A 201 -7.56 5.80 17.16
C VAL A 201 -7.40 6.14 15.67
N CYS A 202 -6.17 6.33 15.18
CA CYS A 202 -5.90 6.84 13.83
C CYS A 202 -6.26 5.87 12.69
N ILE A 203 -7.10 4.88 12.96
CA ILE A 203 -7.54 3.84 12.03
C ILE A 203 -9.06 3.71 12.09
N THR A 204 -9.68 3.70 10.91
CA THR A 204 -11.09 3.35 10.75
C THR A 204 -11.27 2.28 9.68
N PHE A 205 -12.30 1.46 9.85
CA PHE A 205 -12.67 0.43 8.91
C PHE A 205 -14.04 0.71 8.31
N GLU A 206 -14.16 0.57 6.99
CA GLU A 206 -15.44 0.57 6.28
C GLU A 206 -15.58 -0.78 5.57
N ILE A 207 -16.73 -1.44 5.76
CA ILE A 207 -17.05 -2.74 5.18
C ILE A 207 -18.33 -2.57 4.35
N SER A 208 -18.25 -2.84 3.06
CA SER A 208 -19.36 -2.69 2.12
C SER A 208 -19.60 -4.02 1.40
N PRO A 209 -20.41 -4.92 1.98
CA PRO A 209 -20.79 -6.17 1.34
C PRO A 209 -21.85 -5.96 0.26
N THR A 210 -21.96 -6.90 -0.69
CA THR A 210 -23.09 -6.92 -1.62
C THR A 210 -24.38 -7.36 -0.91
N ASN A 211 -24.28 -8.28 0.04
CA ASN A 211 -25.38 -8.75 0.87
C ASN A 211 -25.13 -8.38 2.33
N GLU A 212 -25.98 -7.54 2.90
CA GLU A 212 -25.93 -7.20 4.32
C GLU A 212 -26.40 -8.39 5.17
N VAL A 213 -25.53 -8.85 6.08
CA VAL A 213 -25.76 -10.00 6.95
C VAL A 213 -25.08 -9.79 8.30
N ASP A 214 -25.57 -10.47 9.33
CA ASP A 214 -24.90 -10.49 10.64
C ASP A 214 -23.57 -11.25 10.54
N SER A 215 -22.49 -10.62 11.00
CA SER A 215 -21.14 -11.19 11.06
C SER A 215 -20.42 -10.75 12.33
N GLU A 216 -19.53 -11.59 12.86
CA GLU A 216 -18.57 -11.18 13.89
C GLU A 216 -17.35 -10.56 13.22
N ILE A 217 -16.92 -9.42 13.74
CA ILE A 217 -15.74 -8.68 13.27
C ILE A 217 -14.74 -8.60 14.43
N ARG A 218 -13.48 -8.96 14.16
CA ARG A 218 -12.37 -8.77 15.09
C ARG A 218 -11.37 -7.80 14.50
N PHE A 219 -11.02 -6.77 15.27
CA PHE A 219 -10.02 -5.79 14.89
C PHE A 219 -8.68 -6.12 15.53
N PHE A 220 -7.62 -5.96 14.77
CA PHE A 220 -6.24 -6.04 15.23
C PHE A 220 -5.59 -4.68 15.03
N TYR A 221 -4.92 -4.20 16.06
CA TYR A 221 -4.21 -2.93 16.06
C TYR A 221 -2.87 -3.10 16.76
N PHE A 222 -1.95 -2.21 16.44
CA PHE A 222 -0.67 -2.06 17.11
C PHE A 222 -0.82 -1.14 18.32
N GLU A 223 -0.11 -1.42 19.42
CA GLU A 223 -0.21 -0.60 20.63
C GLU A 223 0.18 0.86 20.36
N ILE A 224 1.16 1.06 19.47
CA ILE A 224 1.58 2.41 19.05
C ILE A 224 0.44 3.22 18.42
N GLU A 225 -0.53 2.58 17.77
CA GLU A 225 -1.68 3.25 17.11
C GLU A 225 -2.66 3.86 18.13
N LEU A 226 -2.61 3.41 19.39
CA LEU A 226 -3.36 4.01 20.50
C LEU A 226 -2.68 5.29 21.05
N THR A 227 -1.39 5.46 20.78
CA THR A 227 -0.56 6.52 21.38
C THR A 227 -0.15 7.62 20.41
N GLU A 228 -0.20 7.37 19.10
CA GLU A 228 0.09 8.38 18.06
C GLU A 228 -1.04 9.41 17.87
N GLY A 229 -2.23 9.16 18.41
CA GLY A 229 -3.31 10.14 18.59
C GLY A 229 -3.54 10.35 20.08
N THR A 230 -3.06 11.47 20.62
CA THR A 230 -3.09 11.74 22.07
C THR A 230 -4.51 11.75 22.66
N SER A 231 -4.74 10.83 23.60
CA SER A 231 -5.81 10.74 24.63
C SER A 231 -7.07 9.93 24.27
N ILE A 232 -7.04 8.63 24.57
CA ILE A 232 -8.24 7.80 24.74
C ILE A 232 -8.70 7.94 26.19
N HIS A 233 -9.84 8.60 26.41
CA HIS A 233 -10.60 8.44 27.65
C HIS A 233 -11.70 7.40 27.38
N LEU A 234 -11.53 6.19 27.94
CA LEU A 234 -12.56 5.17 28.02
C LEU A 234 -13.65 5.58 29.02
#